data_AF-A0A7C2YUD4-F1
#
_entry.id   AF-A0A7C2YUD4-F1
#
_cell.length_a   1.000
_cell.length_b   1.000
_cell.length_c   1.000
_cell.angle_alpha   90.00
_cell.angle_beta   90.00
_cell.angle_gamma   90.00
#
_symmetry.space_group_name_H-M   'P 1'
#
loop_
_entity.id
_entity.type
_entity.pdbx_description
1 polymer ?
#
loop_
_entity_poly.entity_id
_entity_poly.type
_entity_poly.pdbx_seq_one_letter_code
_entity_poly.pdbx_strand_id
1 'polypeptide(L)' 'MIRAFVDRIETDERGEPIAVLLIALGEGDYLHWLCPLAWLPPDTREGSWLQVAFTPDEQAQAEIRHEIESLLQELQGE' A
#
# COMPACT_ATOMS: atom_id res chain seq x y z
N MET A 1 -2.40 11.43 7.34
CA MET A 1 -2.71 11.56 5.90
C MET A 1 -1.46 12.01 5.19
N ILE A 2 -1.15 11.40 4.05
CA ILE A 2 0.09 11.59 3.30
C ILE A 2 -0.28 12.07 1.90
N ARG A 3 0.49 13.01 1.34
CA ARG A 3 0.34 13.43 -0.05
C ARG A 3 1.23 12.57 -0.93
N ALA A 4 0.64 11.99 -1.97
CA ALA A 4 1.33 11.22 -2.98
C ALA A 4 1.19 11.93 -4.34
N PHE A 5 2.28 12.01 -5.08
CA PHE A 5 2.29 12.53 -6.45
C PHE A 5 2.34 11.36 -7.44
N VAL A 6 1.49 11.38 -8.45
CA VAL A 6 1.53 10.39 -9.53
C VAL A 6 2.62 10.81 -10.51
N ASP A 7 3.79 10.19 -10.41
CA ASP A 7 4.93 10.50 -11.27
C ASP A 7 4.68 10.01 -12.70
N ARG A 8 4.29 8.74 -12.82
CA ARG A 8 4.01 8.11 -14.12
C ARG A 8 3.08 6.91 -13.97
N ILE A 9 2.45 6.54 -15.08
CA ILE A 9 1.65 5.32 -15.20
C ILE A 9 2.38 4.40 -16.18
N GLU A 10 2.67 3.19 -15.71
CA GLU A 10 3.38 2.16 -16.46
C GLU A 10 2.48 0.94 -16.64
N THR A 11 3.00 -0.02 -17.42
CA THR A 11 2.39 -1.34 -17.56
C THR A 11 3.32 -2.36 -16.92
N ASP A 12 2.78 -3.23 -16.07
CA ASP A 12 3.56 -4.29 -15.44
C ASP A 12 3.88 -5.45 -16.40
N GLU A 13 4.59 -6.47 -15.91
CA GLU A 13 4.95 -7.67 -16.69
C GLU A 13 3.74 -8.48 -17.20
N ARG A 14 2.56 -8.27 -16.63
CA ARG A 14 1.31 -8.94 -16.98
C ARG A 14 0.46 -8.13 -17.94
N GLY A 15 0.88 -6.92 -18.30
CA GLY A 15 0.10 -6.03 -19.17
C GLY A 15 -0.88 -5.13 -18.40
N GLU A 16 -0.83 -5.13 -17.07
CA GLU A 16 -1.77 -4.38 -16.23
C GLU A 16 -1.23 -2.97 -15.92
N PRO A 17 -2.10 -1.94 -15.91
CA PRO A 17 -1.67 -0.58 -15.62
C PRO A 17 -1.36 -0.40 -14.13
N ILE A 18 -0.17 0.13 -13.84
CA ILE A 18 0.31 0.47 -12.51
C ILE A 18 0.69 1.95 -12.44
N ALA A 19 0.37 2.60 -11.33
CA ALA A 19 0.79 3.97 -11.04
C ALA A 19 2.02 3.95 -10.12
N VAL A 20 3.02 4.77 -10.47
CA VAL A 20 4.19 5.02 -9.63
C VAL A 20 3.93 6.30 -8.83
N LEU A 21 3.74 6.13 -7.51
CA LEU A 21 3.48 7.23 -6.59
C LEU A 21 4.76 7.66 -5.88
N LEU A 22 5.04 8.97 -5.87
CA LEU A 22 6.09 9.58 -5.06
C LEU A 22 5.52 10.10 -3.76
N ILE A 23 6.12 9.69 -2.66
CA ILE A 23 5.79 10.16 -1.31
C ILE A 23 7.03 10.79 -0.70
N ALA A 24 6.96 12.06 -0.30
CA ALA A 24 8.04 12.70 0.43
C ALA A 24 8.06 12.20 1.88
N LEU A 25 9.20 11.65 2.31
CA LEU A 25 9.44 11.22 3.70
C LEU A 25 10.18 12.30 4.50
N GLY A 26 10.96 13.14 3.82
CA GLY A 26 11.76 14.23 4.39
C GLY A 26 12.43 15.05 3.28
N GLU A 27 13.31 15.99 3.65
CA GLU A 27 14.04 16.78 2.67
C GLU A 27 14.95 15.89 1.81
N GLY A 28 14.64 15.81 0.51
CA GLY A 28 15.40 15.02 -0.45
C GLY A 28 15.16 13.51 -0.39
N ASP A 29 14.29 13.03 0.51
CA ASP A 29 13.97 11.62 0.66
C ASP A 29 12.55 11.31 0.17
N TYR A 30 12.47 10.38 -0.79
CA TYR A 30 11.24 10.02 -1.48
C TYR A 30 11.09 8.51 -1.56
N LEU A 31 9.90 8.03 -1.18
CA LEU A 31 9.49 6.65 -1.39
C LEU A 31 8.76 6.53 -2.72
N HIS A 32 9.17 5.54 -3.53
CA HIS A 32 8.39 5.08 -4.67
C HIS A 32 7.42 4.00 -4.21
N TRP A 33 6.12 4.24 -4.43
CA TRP A 33 5.08 3.27 -4.13
C TRP A 33 4.34 2.87 -5.40
N LEU A 34 4.46 1.61 -5.77
CA LEU A 34 3.76 1.01 -6.90
C LEU A 34 2.35 0.59 -6.45
N CYS A 35 1.33 1.06 -7.16
CA CYS A 35 -0.06 0.77 -6.89
C CYS A 35 -0.79 0.41 -8.19
N PRO A 36 -1.62 -0.65 -8.24
CA PRO A 36 -2.50 -0.90 -9.38
C PRO A 36 -3.35 0.34 -9.68
N LEU A 37 -3.38 0.78 -10.95
CA LEU A 37 -4.15 1.98 -11.33
C LEU A 37 -5.64 1.81 -10.99
N ALA A 38 -6.15 0.59 -11.06
CA ALA A 38 -7.53 0.23 -10.73
C ALA A 38 -7.91 0.49 -9.25
N TRP A 39 -6.94 0.63 -8.35
CA TRP A 39 -7.21 0.96 -6.94
C TRP A 39 -7.34 2.47 -6.69
N LEU A 40 -6.98 3.28 -7.67
CA LEU A 40 -6.99 4.74 -7.57
C LEU A 40 -8.32 5.32 -8.07
N PRO A 41 -8.64 6.57 -7.72
CA PRO A 41 -9.80 7.27 -8.28
C PRO A 41 -9.78 7.24 -9.83
N PRO A 42 -10.95 7.12 -10.49
CA PRO A 42 -11.04 6.87 -11.93
C PRO A 42 -10.49 8.00 -12.81
N ASP A 43 -10.34 9.20 -12.26
CA ASP A 43 -9.77 10.38 -12.92
C ASP A 43 -8.26 10.57 -12.66
N THR A 44 -7.62 9.59 -12.02
CA THR A 44 -6.19 9.63 -11.74
C THR A 44 -5.38 9.58 -13.03
N ARG A 45 -4.43 10.51 -13.17
CA ARG A 45 -3.52 10.64 -14.30
C ARG A 45 -2.14 11.05 -13.81
N GLU A 46 -1.14 10.93 -14.68
CA GLU A 46 0.20 11.46 -14.43
C GLU A 46 0.14 12.95 -14.07
N GLY A 47 0.92 13.35 -13.08
CA GLY A 47 0.91 14.70 -12.53
C GLY A 47 -0.17 14.95 -11.47
N SER A 48 -1.08 14.01 -11.21
CA SER A 48 -2.10 14.16 -10.16
C SER A 48 -1.49 14.12 -8.76
N TRP A 49 -2.13 14.82 -7.83
CA TRP A 49 -1.87 14.71 -6.40
C TRP A 49 -3.00 13.94 -5.72
N LEU A 50 -2.63 12.93 -4.95
CA LEU A 50 -3.54 12.09 -4.19
C LEU A 50 -3.33 12.31 -2.69
N GLN A 51 -4.42 12.23 -1.95
CA GLN A 51 -4.39 12.23 -0.49
C GLN A 51 -4.65 10.81 0.00
N VAL A 52 -3.64 10.22 0.64
CA VAL A 52 -3.68 8.83 1.11
C VAL A 52 -3.81 8.80 2.63
N ALA A 53 -4.72 7.97 3.12
CA ALA A 53 -4.83 7.63 4.53
C ALA A 53 -4.48 6.16 4.73
N PHE A 54 -3.54 5.90 5.62
CA PHE A 54 -3.28 4.56 6.13
C PHE A 54 -3.97 4.46 7.49
N THR A 55 -4.92 3.55 7.60
CA THR A 55 -5.64 3.26 8.83
C THR A 55 -5.37 1.82 9.23
N PRO A 56 -4.97 1.55 10.48
CA PRO A 56 -4.92 0.19 11.00
C PRO A 56 -6.28 -0.50 10.81
N ASP A 57 -6.25 -1.71 10.29
CA ASP A 57 -7.42 -2.58 10.26
C ASP A 57 -7.44 -3.42 11.55
N GLU A 58 -8.24 -2.97 12.52
CA GLU A 58 -8.36 -3.61 13.84
C GLU A 58 -8.84 -5.06 13.73
N GLN A 59 -9.69 -5.37 12.74
CA GLN A 59 -10.19 -6.72 12.54
C GLN A 59 -9.05 -7.62 12.03
N ALA A 60 -8.33 -7.19 11.00
CA ALA A 60 -7.18 -7.94 10.49
C ALA A 60 -6.11 -8.13 11.58
N GLN A 61 -5.88 -7.14 12.45
CA GLN A 61 -4.96 -7.27 13.58
C GLN A 61 -5.41 -8.31 14.61
N ALA A 62 -6.71 -8.37 14.91
CA ALA A 62 -7.27 -9.37 15.82
C ALA A 62 -7.15 -10.78 15.24
N GLU A 63 -7.43 -10.95 13.95
CA GLU A 63 -7.30 -12.22 13.24
C GLU A 63 -5.84 -12.72 13.24
N ILE A 64 -4.89 -11.86 12.86
CA ILE A 64 -3.45 -12.19 12.88
C ILE A 64 -3.00 -12.58 14.29
N ARG A 65 -3.46 -11.85 15.32
CA ARG A 65 -3.11 -12.16 16.72
C ARG A 65 -3.61 -13.53 17.13
N HIS A 66 -4.86 -13.85 16.79
CA HIS A 66 -5.44 -15.15 17.09
C HIS A 66 -4.68 -16.29 16.40
N GLU A 67 -4.31 -16.10 15.12
CA GLU A 67 -3.53 -17.08 14.36
C GLU A 67 -2.14 -17.32 15.00
N ILE A 68 -1.45 -16.26 15.42
CA ILE A 68 -0.18 -16.36 16.14
C ILE A 68 -0.35 -17.13 17.46
N GLU A 69 -1.37 -16.82 18.25
CA GLU A 69 -1.64 -17.50 19.51
C GLU A 69 -1.94 -18.99 19.31
N SER A 70 -2.73 -19.33 18.28
CA SER A 70 -3.01 -20.73 17.93
C SER A 70 -1.74 -21.49 17.55
N LEU A 71 -0.90 -20.90 16.68
CA LEU A 71 0.37 -21.49 16.27
C LEU A 71 1.34 -21.70 17.45
N LEU A 72 1.40 -20.74 18.38
CA LEU A 72 2.24 -20.88 19.58
C LEU A 72 1.76 -22.00 20.50
N GLN A 73 0.45 -22.21 20.62
CA GLN A 73 -0.10 -23.32 21.40
C GLN A 73 0.21 -24.68 20.76
N GLU A 74 0.10 -24.78 19.43
CA GLU A 74 0.47 -25.99 18.69
C GLU A 74 1.95 -26.36 18.91
N LEU A 75 2.85 -25.37 18.82
CA LEU A 75 4.30 -25.57 19.00
C LEU A 75 4.71 -25.92 20.44
N GLN A 76 3.93 -25.52 21.45
CA GLN A 76 4.20 -25.82 22.87
C GLN A 76 3.52 -27.10 23.36
N GLY A 77 2.59 -27.64 22.56
CA GLY A 77 1.85 -28.87 22.85
C GLY A 77 2.53 -30.16 22.37
N GLU A 78 3.67 -30.05 21.68
CA GLU A 78 4.64 -31.12 21.40
C GLU A 78 5.71 -31.24 22.50
#